data_AF-A0A963AXQ3-F1
#
_entry.id   AF-A0A963AXQ3-F1
#
_cell.length_a   1.000
_cell.length_b   1.000
_cell.length_c   1.000
_cell.angle_alpha   90.00
_cell.angle_beta   90.00
_cell.angle_gamma   90.00
#
_symmetry.space_group_name_H-M   'P 1'
#
loop_
_entity.id
_entity.type
_entity.pdbx_description
1 polymer ?
#
loop_
_entity_poly.entity_id
_entity_poly.type
_entity_poly.pdbx_seq_one_letter_code
_entity_poly.pdbx_strand_id
1 'polypeptide(L)'
;MEEVKPFEAIHTLLSRLEGLRVIRSVAGGQFSRIEFTVSSSYTRLLLHFCAEAANIGIHSWANCRPSDLDDAADIDSHLVYRLSFKSADDSNVFGAHLVWEMNRCKILNSDEEKSFAKIFRAVSRSA
;
A
#
# COMPACT_ATOMS: atom_id res chain seq x y z
N MET A 1 22.30 -0.33 -12.87
CA MET A 1 20.93 -0.58 -12.37
C MET A 1 20.51 0.67 -11.62
N GLU A 2 19.45 1.34 -12.06
CA GLU A 2 18.86 2.42 -11.26
C GLU A 2 18.34 1.85 -9.94
N GLU A 3 18.66 2.52 -8.84
CA GLU A 3 18.24 2.12 -7.51
C GLU A 3 16.75 2.51 -7.35
N VAL A 4 15.86 1.51 -7.39
CA VAL A 4 14.41 1.72 -7.22
C VAL A 4 14.17 2.30 -5.82
N LYS A 5 13.47 3.44 -5.74
CA LYS A 5 13.22 4.10 -4.45
C LYS A 5 12.16 3.33 -3.65
N PRO A 6 12.25 3.28 -2.31
CA PRO A 6 11.26 2.60 -1.45
C PRO A 6 9.81 2.97 -1.77
N PHE A 7 9.54 4.25 -2.01
CA PHE A 7 8.20 4.71 -2.34
C PHE A 7 7.65 4.13 -3.66
N GLU A 8 8.49 4.03 -4.70
CA GLU A 8 8.12 3.44 -6.00
C GLU A 8 7.90 1.93 -5.87
N ALA A 9 8.69 1.26 -5.02
CA ALA A 9 8.51 -0.14 -4.70
C ALA A 9 7.19 -0.40 -3.96
N ILE A 10 6.79 0.46 -3.01
CA ILE A 10 5.46 0.36 -2.37
C ILE A 10 4.36 0.49 -3.42
N HIS A 11 4.43 1.48 -4.31
CA HIS A 11 3.44 1.65 -5.37
C HIS A 11 3.31 0.39 -6.24
N THR A 12 4.45 -0.21 -6.59
CA THR A 12 4.50 -1.46 -7.36
C THR A 12 3.82 -2.62 -6.61
N LEU A 13 4.09 -2.76 -5.31
CA LEU A 13 3.49 -3.79 -4.46
C LEU A 13 1.98 -3.61 -4.29
N LEU A 14 1.52 -2.39 -4.02
CA LEU A 14 0.10 -2.07 -3.89
C LEU A 14 -0.67 -2.41 -5.17
N SER A 15 -0.07 -2.17 -6.34
CA SER A 15 -0.68 -2.48 -7.64
C SER A 15 -0.89 -3.98 -7.88
N ARG A 16 -0.32 -4.85 -7.05
CA ARG A 16 -0.52 -6.32 -7.12
C ARG A 16 -1.64 -6.81 -6.19
N LEU A 17 -2.13 -5.95 -5.29
CA LEU A 17 -3.19 -6.34 -4.36
C LEU A 17 -4.54 -6.32 -5.07
N GLU A 18 -5.28 -7.41 -4.93
CA GLU A 18 -6.61 -7.55 -5.54
C GLU A 18 -7.55 -6.44 -5.05
N GLY A 19 -8.32 -5.86 -5.98
CA GLY A 19 -9.30 -4.83 -5.67
C GLY A 19 -8.73 -3.48 -5.26
N LEU A 20 -7.39 -3.29 -5.28
CA LEU A 20 -6.76 -2.00 -5.04
C LEU A 20 -6.59 -1.24 -6.35
N ARG A 21 -7.01 0.03 -6.36
CA ARG A 21 -6.74 0.94 -7.47
C ARG A 21 -6.11 2.23 -6.94
N VAL A 22 -4.88 2.51 -7.35
CA VAL A 22 -4.22 3.79 -7.03
C VAL A 22 -4.87 4.91 -7.83
N ILE A 23 -5.33 5.94 -7.12
CA ILE A 23 -5.89 7.17 -7.71
C ILE A 23 -4.76 8.17 -7.97
N ARG A 24 -3.89 8.36 -6.98
CA ARG A 24 -2.84 9.37 -7.02
C ARG A 24 -1.65 8.93 -6.17
N SER A 25 -0.46 9.18 -6.69
CA SER A 25 0.80 8.99 -5.98
C SER A 25 1.63 10.27 -6.06
N VAL A 26 2.16 10.73 -4.94
CA VAL A 26 3.03 11.91 -4.87
C VAL A 26 4.25 11.56 -4.05
N ALA A 27 5.43 11.59 -4.68
CA ALA A 27 6.72 11.50 -4.01
C ALA A 27 7.34 12.90 -3.96
N GLY A 28 7.58 13.43 -2.76
CA GLY A 28 8.15 14.76 -2.56
C GLY A 28 9.24 14.76 -1.50
N GLY A 29 10.10 15.79 -1.52
CA GLY A 29 11.25 15.88 -0.61
C GLY A 29 10.89 15.99 0.89
N GLN A 30 9.68 16.48 1.22
CA GLN A 30 9.23 16.63 2.61
C GLN A 30 8.14 15.64 3.02
N PHE A 31 7.43 15.03 2.08
CA PHE A 31 6.41 14.01 2.34
C PHE A 31 6.13 13.22 1.07
N SER A 32 5.70 11.97 1.25
CA SER A 32 5.18 11.13 0.17
C SER A 32 3.80 10.60 0.55
N ARG A 33 2.90 10.44 -0.42
CA ARG A 33 1.54 9.91 -0.16
C ARG A 33 1.00 9.10 -1.33
N ILE A 34 0.20 8.10 -1.01
CA ILE A 34 -0.53 7.27 -1.99
C ILE A 34 -2.01 7.31 -1.64
N GLU A 35 -2.83 7.72 -2.60
CA GLU A 35 -4.29 7.72 -2.51
C GLU A 35 -4.83 6.60 -3.40
N PHE A 36 -5.75 5.79 -2.86
CA PHE A 36 -6.26 4.60 -3.53
C PHE A 36 -7.70 4.27 -3.10
N THR A 37 -8.38 3.46 -3.91
CA THR A 37 -9.63 2.77 -3.53
C THR A 37 -9.33 1.30 -3.30
N VAL A 38 -10.12 0.63 -2.45
CA VAL A 38 -9.98 -0.81 -2.20
C VAL A 38 -11.34 -1.49 -2.05
N SER A 39 -11.68 -2.40 -2.96
CA SER A 39 -12.92 -3.19 -2.92
C SER A 39 -12.75 -4.53 -2.20
N SER A 40 -11.54 -5.10 -2.19
CA SER A 40 -11.27 -6.33 -1.45
C SER A 40 -11.15 -6.07 0.05
N SER A 41 -12.04 -6.69 0.84
CA SER A 41 -11.97 -6.66 2.31
C SER A 41 -10.67 -7.27 2.85
N TYR A 42 -10.12 -8.27 2.15
CA TYR A 42 -8.84 -8.89 2.48
C TYR A 42 -7.68 -7.92 2.29
N THR A 43 -7.62 -7.26 1.13
CA THR A 43 -6.60 -6.23 0.85
C THR A 43 -6.69 -5.08 1.85
N ARG A 44 -7.92 -4.65 2.18
CA ARG A 44 -8.16 -3.61 3.18
C ARG A 44 -7.60 -4.00 4.55
N LEU A 45 -7.90 -5.23 5.02
CA LEU A 45 -7.38 -5.74 6.28
C LEU A 45 -5.84 -5.82 6.30
N LEU A 46 -5.24 -6.34 5.22
CA LEU A 46 -3.78 -6.43 5.07
C LEU A 46 -3.13 -5.05 5.20
N LEU A 47 -3.67 -4.04 4.51
CA LEU A 47 -3.12 -2.69 4.57
C LEU A 47 -3.25 -2.07 5.96
N HIS A 48 -4.39 -2.24 6.62
CA HIS A 48 -4.56 -1.78 8.00
C HIS A 48 -3.57 -2.44 8.95
N PHE A 49 -3.37 -3.74 8.83
CA PHE A 49 -2.38 -4.47 9.64
C PHE A 49 -0.96 -3.96 9.40
N CYS A 50 -0.53 -3.81 8.14
CA CYS A 50 0.80 -3.31 7.80
C CYS A 50 1.00 -1.86 8.27
N ALA A 51 -0.02 -1.02 8.15
CA ALA A 51 0.02 0.38 8.58
C ALA A 51 0.10 0.49 10.11
N GLU A 52 -0.68 -0.31 10.84
CA GLU A 52 -0.61 -0.38 12.30
C GLU A 52 0.77 -0.84 12.78
N ALA A 53 1.30 -1.91 12.18
CA ALA A 53 2.63 -2.44 12.51
C ALA A 53 3.75 -1.42 12.22
N ALA A 54 3.61 -0.62 11.17
CA ALA A 54 4.56 0.42 10.79
C ALA A 54 4.31 1.77 11.50
N ASN A 55 3.29 1.88 12.35
CA ASN A 55 2.85 3.14 12.96
C ASN A 55 2.56 4.24 11.92
N ILE A 56 1.89 3.87 10.83
CA ILE A 56 1.47 4.76 9.74
C ILE A 56 -0.04 4.91 9.75
N GLY A 57 -0.52 6.15 9.65
CA GLY A 57 -1.94 6.43 9.52
C GLY A 57 -2.47 6.10 8.12
N ILE A 58 -3.51 5.28 8.06
CA ILE A 58 -4.40 5.21 6.89
C ILE A 58 -5.59 6.12 7.16
N HIS A 59 -5.73 7.18 6.37
CA HIS A 59 -6.90 8.06 6.40
C HIS A 59 -7.91 7.62 5.35
N SER A 60 -9.20 7.70 5.65
CA SER A 60 -10.27 7.41 4.69
C SER A 60 -11.33 8.51 4.64
N TRP A 61 -11.92 8.73 3.48
CA TRP A 61 -13.02 9.67 3.27
C TRP A 61 -13.85 9.29 2.03
N ALA A 62 -15.13 9.66 2.03
CA ALA A 62 -15.98 9.53 0.85
C ALA A 62 -15.73 10.69 -0.11
N ASN A 63 -15.67 10.42 -1.42
CA ASN A 63 -15.52 11.45 -2.45
C ASN A 63 -16.86 11.98 -3.02
N CYS A 64 -17.98 11.39 -2.63
CA CYS A 64 -19.34 11.81 -2.96
C CYS A 64 -20.27 11.64 -1.75
N ARG A 65 -21.48 12.19 -1.82
CA ARG A 65 -22.50 11.92 -0.81
C ARG A 65 -23.20 10.59 -1.12
N PRO A 66 -23.70 9.87 -0.10
CA PRO A 66 -24.51 8.68 -0.34
C PRO A 66 -25.74 8.92 -1.23
N SER A 67 -26.35 10.12 -1.14
CA SER A 67 -27.50 10.50 -1.96
C SER A 67 -27.21 10.67 -3.45
N ASP A 68 -25.93 10.84 -3.79
CA ASP A 68 -25.49 11.12 -5.16
C ASP A 68 -25.03 9.83 -5.86
N LEU A 69 -25.10 8.69 -5.16
CA LEU A 69 -24.79 7.36 -5.71
C LEU A 69 -26.03 6.78 -6.37
N ASP A 70 -25.90 6.41 -7.63
CA ASP A 70 -26.90 5.58 -8.29
C ASP A 70 -26.94 4.19 -7.63
N ASP A 71 -28.11 3.55 -7.59
CA ASP A 71 -28.31 2.23 -6.96
C ASP A 71 -27.41 1.12 -7.57
N ALA A 72 -26.86 1.35 -8.77
CA ALA A 72 -25.93 0.44 -9.46
C ALA A 72 -24.44 0.80 -9.26
N ALA A 73 -24.10 1.81 -8.45
CA ALA A 73 -22.74 2.29 -8.30
C ALA A 73 -21.86 1.38 -7.42
N ASP A 74 -20.60 1.21 -7.82
CA ASP A 74 -19.57 0.54 -7.01
C ASP A 74 -19.16 1.45 -5.84
N ILE A 75 -19.78 1.23 -4.68
CA ILE A 75 -19.55 1.99 -3.45
C ILE A 75 -18.06 2.04 -3.07
N ASP A 76 -17.30 0.96 -3.29
CA ASP A 76 -15.89 0.90 -2.91
C ASP A 76 -15.03 1.83 -3.78
N SER A 77 -15.48 2.17 -4.98
CA SER A 77 -14.82 3.15 -5.85
C SER A 77 -14.95 4.60 -5.36
N HIS A 78 -15.86 4.85 -4.41
CA HIS A 78 -16.15 6.16 -3.83
C HIS A 78 -15.54 6.37 -2.44
N LEU A 79 -15.05 5.30 -1.80
CA LEU A 79 -14.32 5.38 -0.54
C LEU A 79 -12.81 5.44 -0.81
N VAL A 80 -12.23 6.63 -0.59
CA VAL A 80 -10.82 6.89 -0.83
C VAL A 80 -10.02 6.69 0.44
N TYR A 81 -8.86 6.06 0.31
CA TYR A 81 -7.88 5.83 1.36
C TYR A 81 -6.58 6.57 1.03
N ARG A 82 -5.84 6.97 2.05
CA ARG A 82 -4.52 7.60 1.93
C ARG A 82 -3.53 7.03 2.92
N LEU A 83 -2.39 6.57 2.39
CA LEU A 83 -1.15 6.35 3.13
C LEU A 83 -0.27 7.60 3.01
N SER A 84 0.26 8.07 4.14
CA SER A 84 1.19 9.22 4.18
C SER A 84 2.48 8.82 4.86
N PHE A 85 3.60 9.13 4.22
CA PHE A 85 4.96 8.86 4.68
C PHE A 85 5.66 10.20 4.91
N LYS A 86 6.16 10.43 6.12
CA LYS A 86 6.89 11.65 6.48
C LYS A 86 8.37 11.55 6.13
N SER A 87 8.87 10.32 5.98
CA SER A 87 10.27 10.04 5.73
C SER A 87 10.46 8.83 4.80
N ALA A 88 11.70 8.64 4.32
CA ALA A 88 12.09 7.41 3.65
C ALA A 88 12.05 6.21 4.61
N ASP A 89 12.29 6.42 5.90
CA ASP A 89 12.25 5.36 6.92
C ASP A 89 10.82 4.84 7.12
N ASP A 90 9.81 5.72 7.14
CA ASP A 90 8.40 5.31 7.17
C ASP A 90 8.09 4.40 5.97
N SER A 91 8.60 4.78 4.79
CA SER A 91 8.41 4.00 3.56
C SER A 91 9.13 2.64 3.65
N ASN A 92 10.32 2.59 4.23
CA ASN A 92 11.06 1.35 4.44
C ASN A 92 10.32 0.41 5.40
N VAL A 93 9.89 0.91 6.56
CA VAL A 93 9.20 0.09 7.57
C VAL A 93 7.89 -0.45 7.03
N PHE A 94 7.07 0.40 6.41
CA PHE A 94 5.81 -0.05 5.79
C PHE A 94 6.05 -1.03 4.65
N GLY A 95 7.00 -0.74 3.76
CA GLY A 95 7.37 -1.63 2.67
C GLY A 95 7.83 -2.99 3.16
N ALA A 96 8.63 -3.05 4.23
CA ALA A 96 9.06 -4.29 4.85
C ALA A 96 7.86 -5.13 5.35
N HIS A 97 6.96 -4.52 6.12
CA HIS A 97 5.74 -5.20 6.59
C HIS A 97 4.85 -5.66 5.44
N LEU A 98 4.68 -4.82 4.43
CA LEU A 98 3.90 -5.14 3.24
C LEU A 98 4.47 -6.36 2.51
N VAL A 99 5.78 -6.39 2.28
CA VAL A 99 6.48 -7.50 1.62
C VAL A 99 6.34 -8.81 2.39
N TRP A 100 6.57 -8.77 3.71
CA TRP A 100 6.46 -9.97 4.54
C TRP A 100 5.05 -10.54 4.56
N GLU A 101 4.04 -9.69 4.71
CA GLU A 101 2.65 -10.15 4.70
C GLU A 101 2.23 -10.61 3.31
N MET A 102 2.60 -9.89 2.23
CA MET A 102 2.29 -10.34 0.86
C MET A 102 2.91 -11.70 0.53
N ASN A 103 4.13 -12.01 1.01
CA ASN A 103 4.72 -13.33 0.87
C ASN A 103 3.97 -14.39 1.69
N ARG A 104 3.62 -14.09 2.95
CA ARG A 104 2.82 -14.97 3.81
C ARG A 104 1.46 -15.29 3.20
N CYS A 105 0.88 -14.32 2.51
CA CYS A 105 -0.38 -14.42 1.78
C CYS A 105 -0.23 -15.06 0.38
N LYS A 106 0.99 -15.48 -0.01
CA LYS A 106 1.31 -16.07 -1.33
C LYS A 106 1.01 -15.15 -2.52
N ILE A 107 1.02 -13.83 -2.29
CA ILE A 107 0.92 -12.81 -3.34
C ILE A 107 2.28 -12.59 -4.00
N LEU A 108 3.35 -12.73 -3.21
CA LEU A 108 4.74 -12.77 -3.69
C LEU A 108 5.30 -14.18 -3.51
N ASN A 109 6.24 -14.54 -4.38
CA ASN A 109 7.12 -15.69 -4.12
C ASN A 109 8.36 -15.27 -3.30
N SER A 110 9.17 -16.24 -2.88
CA SER A 110 10.35 -16.01 -2.04
C SER A 110 11.44 -15.15 -2.69
N ASP A 111 11.63 -15.25 -4.01
CA ASP A 111 12.66 -14.46 -4.72
C ASP A 111 12.23 -12.99 -4.86
N GLU A 112 10.94 -12.76 -5.10
CA GLU A 112 10.35 -11.43 -5.10
C GLU A 112 10.41 -10.81 -3.70
N GLU A 113 10.06 -11.57 -2.66
CA GLU A 113 10.15 -11.14 -1.27
C GLU A 113 11.58 -10.71 -0.91
N LYS A 114 12.58 -11.54 -1.23
CA LYS A 114 14.00 -11.22 -1.02
C LYS A 114 14.41 -9.94 -1.75
N SER A 115 13.97 -9.80 -3.01
CA SER A 115 14.31 -8.64 -3.85
C SER A 115 13.72 -7.35 -3.28
N PHE A 116 12.43 -7.35 -2.90
CA PHE A 116 11.79 -6.18 -2.31
C PHE A 116 12.28 -5.89 -0.89
N ALA A 117 12.52 -6.89 -0.05
CA ALA A 117 13.06 -6.71 1.29
C ALA A 117 14.40 -5.94 1.26
N LYS A 118 15.25 -6.22 0.26
CA LYS A 118 16.50 -5.48 0.05
C LYS A 118 16.27 -4.00 -0.25
N ILE A 119 15.26 -3.65 -1.06
CA ILE A 119 14.90 -2.25 -1.36
C ILE A 119 14.52 -1.51 -0.09
N PHE A 120 13.78 -2.18 0.81
CA PHE A 120 13.34 -1.62 2.08
C PHE A 120 14.35 -1.74 3.23
N ARG A 121 15.59 -2.18 2.95
CA ARG A 121 16.64 -2.42 3.96
C ARG A 121 16.18 -3.37 5.08
N ALA A 122 15.31 -4.31 4.73
CA ALA A 122 14.73 -5.29 5.63
C ALA A 122 15.39 -6.67 5.45
N VAL A 123 15.37 -7.46 6.51
CA VAL A 123 15.79 -8.86 6.45
C VAL A 123 14.67 -9.68 5.81
N SER A 124 15.01 -10.46 4.79
CA SER A 124 14.08 -11.42 4.19
C SER A 124 13.65 -12.46 5.22
N ARG A 125 12.37 -12.83 5.19
CA ARG A 125 11.81 -13.90 6.05
C ARG A 125 11.64 -15.23 5.33
N SER A 126 11.98 -15.27 4.04
CA SER A 126 11.95 -16.50 3.25
C SER A 126 13.22 -17.32 3.51
N ALA A 127 13.08 -18.64 3.60
CA ALA A 127 14.20 -19.58 3.71
C ALA A 127 15.09 -19.58 2.46
#